data_AF-A0A2M8LGZ8-F1
#
_entry.id   AF-A0A2M8LGZ8-F1
#
_cell.length_a   1.000
_cell.length_b   1.000
_cell.length_c   1.000
_cell.angle_alpha   90.00
_cell.angle_beta   90.00
_cell.angle_gamma   90.00
#
_symmetry.space_group_name_H-M   'P 1'
#
loop_
_entity.id
_entity.type
_entity.pdbx_description
1 polymer ?
#
loop_
_entity_poly.entity_id
_entity_poly.type
_entity_poly.pdbx_seq_one_letter_code
_entity_poly.pdbx_strand_id
1 'polypeptide(L)'
;MLEFLTENWLALLLVLAVGVALGAALKAPGKKLFLRFFAQLLIVKGYWKFVLPFFLFSVLAYFMVLNYAEEFLIDRYISILSHFVTLVFAIFVGYFAFLQVAENRLEKFKEEGLRHISQKSWARAKKYYEKIYVIDPTDFGSLANLLEVYLMLSDYNSFNEKISHLEKEVEDKQDKIIIYYLKVAKPLLQQDLGTAKSELGDCISFIKDNPELLVKFSWNFGDIKQSDVYKGLDGESKKIFDNFVQYLTRSLGEENKAKFEKADYVLEEPSATNGI
;
A
#
# COMPACT_ATOMS: atom_id res chain seq x y z
N MET A 1 -17.29 48.04 28.14
CA MET A 1 -16.11 47.97 27.24
C MET A 1 -14.82 47.68 28.01
N LEU A 2 -14.56 48.37 29.14
CA LEU A 2 -13.45 48.01 30.03
C LEU A 2 -13.61 46.62 30.66
N GLU A 3 -14.83 46.25 31.07
CA GLU A 3 -15.12 44.92 31.66
C GLU A 3 -14.88 43.77 30.66
N PHE A 4 -15.28 43.93 29.40
CA PHE A 4 -15.02 42.97 28.33
C PHE A 4 -13.51 42.75 28.08
N LEU A 5 -12.71 43.81 28.21
CA LEU A 5 -11.24 43.75 28.09
C LEU A 5 -10.59 43.07 29.30
N THR A 6 -11.14 43.23 30.50
CA THR A 6 -10.62 42.59 31.72
C THR A 6 -11.04 41.14 31.85
N GLU A 7 -12.19 40.72 31.33
CA GLU A 7 -12.63 39.32 31.36
C GLU A 7 -11.98 38.47 30.26
N ASN A 8 -11.77 39.05 29.07
CA ASN A 8 -11.19 38.35 27.93
C ASN A 8 -9.70 38.61 27.72
N TRP A 9 -8.99 39.14 28.73
CA TRP A 9 -7.58 39.51 28.61
C TRP A 9 -6.67 38.34 28.25
N LEU A 10 -6.98 37.12 28.72
CA LEU A 10 -6.28 35.88 28.36
C LEU A 10 -6.52 35.50 26.90
N ALA A 11 -7.76 35.60 26.41
CA ALA A 11 -8.08 35.34 25.00
C ALA A 11 -7.43 36.37 24.08
N LEU A 12 -7.41 37.65 24.49
CA LEU A 12 -6.69 38.72 23.79
C LEU A 12 -5.19 38.49 23.80
N LEU A 13 -4.59 38.07 24.92
CA LEU A 13 -3.18 37.67 24.99
C LEU A 13 -2.88 36.45 24.13
N LEU A 14 -3.81 35.51 24.00
CA LEU A 14 -3.64 34.33 23.17
C LEU A 14 -3.72 34.69 21.69
N VAL A 15 -4.64 35.58 21.30
CA VAL A 15 -4.72 36.16 19.94
C VAL A 15 -3.49 37.02 19.64
N LEU A 16 -2.99 37.80 20.60
CA LEU A 16 -1.75 38.57 20.48
C LEU A 16 -0.53 37.65 20.40
N ALA A 17 -0.46 36.59 21.20
CA ALA A 17 0.63 35.62 21.17
C ALA A 17 0.63 34.82 19.87
N VAL A 18 -0.53 34.42 19.37
CA VAL A 18 -0.70 33.77 18.06
C VAL A 18 -0.39 34.74 16.93
N GLY A 19 -0.84 36.00 17.02
CA GLY A 19 -0.55 37.05 16.04
C GLY A 19 0.92 37.45 16.01
N VAL A 20 1.59 37.51 17.17
CA VAL A 20 3.03 37.76 17.31
C VAL A 20 3.84 36.54 16.87
N ALA A 21 3.38 35.31 17.15
CA ALA A 21 4.00 34.08 16.66
C ALA A 21 3.88 33.96 15.13
N LEU A 22 2.72 34.29 14.54
CA LEU A 22 2.51 34.36 13.09
C LEU A 22 3.33 35.49 12.46
N GLY A 23 3.38 36.67 13.09
CA GLY A 23 4.19 37.80 12.65
C GLY A 23 5.69 37.57 12.74
N ALA A 24 6.15 36.86 13.78
CA ALA A 24 7.55 36.42 13.93
C ALA A 24 7.91 35.29 12.96
N ALA A 25 6.97 34.38 12.67
CA ALA A 25 7.10 33.33 11.66
C ALA A 25 7.19 33.89 10.22
N LEU A 26 6.68 35.11 9.98
CA LEU A 26 6.78 35.81 8.69
C LEU A 26 8.12 36.55 8.47
N LYS A 27 8.99 36.69 9.49
CA LYS A 27 10.36 37.19 9.30
C LYS A 27 11.30 36.09 8.78
N ALA A 28 12.25 36.47 7.93
CA ALA A 28 13.04 35.58 7.05
C ALA A 28 13.65 34.29 7.67
N PRO A 29 14.20 34.28 8.91
CA PRO A 29 14.68 33.03 9.51
C PRO A 29 13.55 32.14 10.05
N GLY A 30 12.48 32.74 10.58
CA GLY A 30 11.29 32.05 11.07
C GLY A 30 10.50 31.41 9.93
N LYS A 31 10.45 32.06 8.76
CA LYS A 31 9.72 31.56 7.58
C LYS A 31 10.23 30.20 7.10
N LYS A 32 11.55 29.97 7.14
CA LYS A 32 12.14 28.70 6.69
C LYS A 32 11.93 27.57 7.70
N LEU A 33 11.97 27.88 8.99
CA LEU A 33 11.66 26.93 10.06
C LEU A 33 10.16 26.62 10.11
N PHE A 34 9.32 27.64 9.96
CA PHE A 34 7.86 27.53 9.88
C PHE A 34 7.41 26.79 8.62
N LEU A 35 8.02 27.05 7.45
CA LEU A 35 7.75 26.28 6.24
C LEU A 35 8.26 24.84 6.33
N ARG A 36 9.37 24.57 7.03
CA ARG A 36 9.81 23.19 7.30
C ARG A 36 8.90 22.48 8.29
N PHE A 37 8.47 23.17 9.34
CA PHE A 37 7.53 22.67 10.34
C PHE A 37 6.16 22.43 9.71
N PHE A 38 5.63 23.36 8.92
CA PHE A 38 4.40 23.18 8.16
C PHE A 38 4.55 22.17 7.03
N ALA A 39 5.70 22.07 6.36
CA ALA A 39 5.95 20.98 5.41
C ALA A 39 5.93 19.63 6.12
N GLN A 40 6.50 19.52 7.33
CA GLN A 40 6.41 18.32 8.16
C GLN A 40 4.99 18.05 8.67
N LEU A 41 4.21 19.09 9.00
CA LEU A 41 2.80 19.00 9.37
C LEU A 41 1.88 18.69 8.17
N LEU A 42 2.27 19.08 6.95
CA LEU A 42 1.58 18.83 5.68
C LEU A 42 1.87 17.42 5.14
N ILE A 43 2.92 16.75 5.62
CA ILE A 43 3.22 15.35 5.25
C ILE A 43 2.08 14.42 5.70
N VAL A 44 1.37 14.75 6.78
CA VAL A 44 0.17 13.99 7.20
C VAL A 44 -1.07 14.55 6.51
N LYS A 45 -1.18 14.35 5.19
CA LYS A 45 -2.35 14.80 4.39
C LYS A 45 -3.69 14.31 4.95
N GLY A 46 -3.70 13.17 5.67
CA GLY A 46 -4.89 12.64 6.35
C GLY A 46 -5.29 13.42 7.61
N TYR A 47 -4.33 13.98 8.34
CA TYR A 47 -4.56 14.68 9.61
C TYR A 47 -5.35 15.98 9.41
N TRP A 48 -5.02 16.75 8.38
CA TRP A 48 -5.72 18.00 8.07
C TRP A 48 -7.16 17.79 7.58
N LYS A 49 -7.47 16.64 6.98
CA LYS A 49 -8.85 16.27 6.64
C LYS A 49 -9.75 16.14 7.87
N PHE A 50 -9.17 15.88 9.05
CA PHE A 50 -9.92 15.78 10.31
C PHE A 50 -9.84 17.07 11.13
N VAL A 51 -8.64 17.64 11.29
CA VAL A 51 -8.42 18.82 12.14
C VAL A 51 -9.22 20.03 11.68
N LEU A 52 -9.31 20.25 10.36
CA LEU A 52 -9.99 21.42 9.82
C LEU A 52 -11.53 21.35 10.02
N PRO A 53 -12.22 20.24 9.69
CA PRO A 53 -13.64 20.09 10.04
C PRO A 53 -13.89 20.12 11.56
N PHE A 54 -13.03 19.49 12.36
CA PHE A 54 -13.18 19.48 13.81
C PHE A 54 -13.05 20.89 14.41
N PHE A 55 -12.07 21.68 13.95
CA PHE A 55 -11.91 23.07 14.36
C PHE A 55 -13.13 23.91 13.98
N LEU A 56 -13.61 23.79 12.73
CA LEU A 56 -14.78 24.53 12.26
C LEU A 56 -16.04 24.15 13.06
N PHE A 57 -16.25 22.85 13.31
CA PHE A 57 -17.34 22.35 14.15
C PHE A 57 -17.25 22.89 15.57
N SER A 58 -16.06 22.90 16.16
CA SER A 58 -15.83 23.43 17.51
C SER A 58 -16.18 24.91 17.58
N VAL A 59 -15.70 25.71 16.63
CA VAL A 59 -16.02 27.16 16.54
C VAL A 59 -17.51 27.39 16.38
N LEU A 60 -18.19 26.62 15.51
CA LEU A 60 -19.64 26.69 15.34
C LEU A 60 -20.41 26.31 16.61
N ALA A 61 -19.98 25.28 17.33
CA ALA A 61 -20.59 24.86 18.59
C ALA A 61 -20.45 25.95 19.66
N TYR A 62 -19.28 26.58 19.78
CA TYR A 62 -19.07 27.72 20.68
C TYR A 62 -19.94 28.92 20.28
N PHE A 63 -20.02 29.22 18.98
CA PHE A 63 -20.86 30.30 18.46
C PHE A 63 -22.35 30.04 18.77
N MET A 64 -22.83 28.80 18.64
CA MET A 64 -24.21 28.46 18.99
C MET A 64 -24.48 28.64 20.48
N VAL A 65 -23.58 28.19 21.36
CA VAL A 65 -23.73 28.40 22.80
C VAL A 65 -23.80 29.89 23.14
N LEU A 66 -22.95 30.72 22.54
CA LEU A 66 -22.92 32.16 22.81
C LEU A 66 -24.18 32.90 22.31
N ASN A 67 -24.80 32.47 21.21
CA ASN A 67 -25.96 33.18 20.64
C ASN A 67 -27.31 32.66 21.11
N TYR A 68 -27.38 31.40 21.58
CA TYR A 68 -28.66 30.73 21.87
C TYR A 68 -28.81 30.26 23.31
N ALA A 69 -27.76 30.28 24.13
CA ALA A 69 -27.90 29.94 25.54
C ALA A 69 -28.38 31.15 26.36
N GLU A 70 -29.20 30.88 27.37
CA GLU A 70 -29.62 31.87 28.36
C GLU A 70 -28.41 32.38 29.16
N GLU A 71 -28.33 33.71 29.39
CA GLU A 71 -27.16 34.38 29.97
C GLU A 71 -26.61 33.71 31.25
N PHE A 72 -27.48 33.25 32.14
CA PHE A 72 -27.05 32.64 33.41
C PHE A 72 -26.51 31.20 33.28
N LEU A 73 -26.69 30.55 32.13
CA LEU A 73 -26.21 29.18 31.87
C LEU A 73 -25.01 29.14 30.91
N ILE A 74 -24.64 30.26 30.30
CA ILE A 74 -23.57 30.34 29.29
C ILE A 74 -22.28 29.73 29.83
N ASP A 75 -21.82 30.13 31.03
CA ASP A 75 -20.57 29.64 31.60
C ASP A 75 -20.56 28.12 31.81
N ARG A 76 -21.71 27.57 32.24
CA ARG A 76 -21.87 26.13 32.44
C ARG A 76 -21.82 25.40 31.10
N TYR A 77 -22.49 25.90 30.07
CA TYR A 77 -22.47 25.30 28.74
C TYR A 77 -21.10 25.41 28.07
N ILE A 78 -20.42 26.55 28.19
CA ILE A 78 -19.04 26.75 27.70
C ILE A 78 -18.10 25.76 28.38
N SER A 79 -18.22 25.59 29.70
CA SER A 79 -17.39 24.65 30.45
C SER A 79 -17.61 23.21 29.98
N ILE A 80 -18.87 22.75 29.88
CA ILE A 80 -19.19 21.40 29.41
C ILE A 80 -18.70 21.19 27.97
N LEU A 81 -18.96 22.16 27.09
CA LEU A 81 -18.51 22.09 25.69
C LEU A 81 -16.98 22.04 25.60
N SER A 82 -16.26 22.81 26.43
CA SER A 82 -14.80 22.80 26.46
C SER A 82 -14.22 21.45 26.87
N HIS A 83 -14.77 20.83 27.92
CA HIS A 83 -14.34 19.49 28.33
C HIS A 83 -14.65 18.45 27.24
N PHE A 84 -15.82 18.53 26.62
CA PHE A 84 -16.21 17.62 25.54
C PHE A 84 -15.28 17.75 24.32
N VAL A 85 -15.09 18.98 23.81
CA VAL A 85 -14.21 19.26 22.66
C VAL A 85 -12.78 18.82 22.97
N THR A 86 -12.27 19.09 24.17
CA THR A 86 -10.92 18.68 24.58
C THR A 86 -10.77 17.17 24.61
N LEU A 87 -11.76 16.45 25.17
CA LEU A 87 -11.75 14.99 25.22
C LEU A 87 -11.77 14.38 23.81
N VAL A 88 -12.67 14.86 22.95
CA VAL A 88 -12.76 14.39 21.57
C VAL A 88 -11.44 14.64 20.86
N PHE A 89 -10.87 15.85 20.98
CA PHE A 89 -9.58 16.17 20.39
C PHE A 89 -8.46 15.23 20.88
N ALA A 90 -8.38 14.97 22.18
CA ALA A 90 -7.37 14.08 22.76
C ALA A 90 -7.49 12.64 22.23
N ILE A 91 -8.72 12.10 22.11
CA ILE A 91 -8.97 10.78 21.53
C ILE A 91 -8.47 10.72 20.09
N PHE A 92 -8.81 11.72 19.27
CA PHE A 92 -8.41 11.73 17.86
C PHE A 92 -6.90 11.91 17.68
N VAL A 93 -6.26 12.79 18.45
CA VAL A 93 -4.79 12.94 18.42
C VAL A 93 -4.11 11.63 18.81
N GLY A 94 -4.60 10.95 19.86
CA GLY A 94 -4.10 9.63 20.26
C GLY A 94 -4.29 8.58 19.16
N TYR A 95 -5.46 8.56 18.51
CA TYR A 95 -5.76 7.67 17.41
C TYR A 95 -4.85 7.90 16.19
N PHE A 96 -4.64 9.16 15.76
CA PHE A 96 -3.74 9.47 14.65
C PHE A 96 -2.28 9.16 14.97
N ALA A 97 -1.82 9.44 16.19
CA ALA A 97 -0.49 9.06 16.63
C ALA A 97 -0.30 7.54 16.59
N PHE A 98 -1.32 6.78 17.01
CA PHE A 98 -1.32 5.33 16.91
C PHE A 98 -1.28 4.85 15.45
N LEU A 99 -2.13 5.40 14.57
CA LEU A 99 -2.13 5.06 13.15
C LEU A 99 -0.78 5.33 12.50
N GLN A 100 -0.16 6.48 12.77
CA GLN A 100 1.14 6.82 12.22
C GLN A 100 2.23 5.85 12.68
N VAL A 101 2.20 5.41 13.94
CA VAL A 101 3.12 4.39 14.45
C VAL A 101 2.86 3.04 13.78
N ALA A 102 1.60 2.67 13.54
CA ALA A 102 1.23 1.45 12.84
C ALA A 102 1.66 1.47 11.37
N GLU A 103 1.38 2.55 10.63
CA GLU A 103 1.79 2.76 9.24
C GLU A 103 3.32 2.69 9.09
N ASN A 104 4.06 3.44 9.92
CA ASN A 104 5.53 3.39 9.91
C ASN A 104 6.07 1.98 10.18
N ARG A 105 5.38 1.20 11.03
CA ARG A 105 5.75 -0.17 11.33
C ARG A 105 5.48 -1.11 10.15
N LEU A 106 4.35 -0.93 9.47
CA LEU A 106 4.01 -1.67 8.25
C LEU A 106 5.02 -1.38 7.15
N GLU A 107 5.34 -0.11 6.90
CA GLU A 107 6.34 0.29 5.90
C GLU A 107 7.71 -0.34 6.21
N LYS A 108 8.16 -0.28 7.47
CA LYS A 108 9.39 -0.95 7.90
C LYS A 108 9.35 -2.46 7.64
N PHE A 109 8.21 -3.12 7.88
CA PHE A 109 8.09 -4.54 7.57
C PHE A 109 8.13 -4.81 6.06
N LYS A 110 7.55 -3.94 5.22
CA LYS A 110 7.62 -4.06 3.76
C LYS A 110 9.05 -3.94 3.27
N GLU A 111 9.78 -2.94 3.73
CA GLU A 111 11.20 -2.73 3.42
C GLU A 111 12.06 -3.94 3.82
N GLU A 112 11.84 -4.47 5.03
CA GLU A 112 12.53 -5.65 5.53
C GLU A 112 12.21 -6.92 4.72
N GLY A 113 10.94 -7.08 4.32
CA GLY A 113 10.50 -8.16 3.44
C GLY A 113 11.21 -8.13 2.08
N LEU A 114 11.18 -6.97 1.41
CA LEU A 114 11.86 -6.75 0.12
C LEU A 114 13.38 -6.91 0.23
N ARG A 115 13.98 -6.42 1.32
CA ARG A 115 15.41 -6.61 1.58
C ARG A 115 15.76 -8.09 1.69
N HIS A 116 14.94 -8.88 2.38
CA HIS A 116 15.19 -10.31 2.48
C HIS A 116 14.92 -11.07 1.17
N ILE A 117 13.97 -10.63 0.34
CA ILE A 117 13.79 -11.13 -1.03
C ILE A 117 15.07 -10.91 -1.85
N SER A 118 15.60 -9.69 -1.89
CA SER A 118 16.83 -9.39 -2.66
C SER A 118 18.07 -10.15 -2.17
N GLN A 119 18.11 -10.47 -0.87
CA GLN A 119 19.14 -11.33 -0.26
C GLN A 119 18.89 -12.83 -0.42
N LYS A 120 17.81 -13.23 -1.12
CA LYS A 120 17.40 -14.62 -1.32
C LYS A 120 17.11 -15.36 0.00
N SER A 121 16.71 -14.62 1.02
CA SER A 121 16.38 -15.13 2.36
C SER A 121 14.88 -15.28 2.51
N TRP A 122 14.30 -16.21 1.74
CA TRP A 122 12.84 -16.39 1.60
C TRP A 122 12.13 -16.66 2.93
N ALA A 123 12.72 -17.48 3.81
CA ALA A 123 12.14 -17.75 5.13
C ALA A 123 12.08 -16.51 6.03
N ARG A 124 13.05 -15.58 5.90
CA ARG A 124 13.01 -14.30 6.63
C ARG A 124 11.99 -13.36 5.99
N ALA A 125 11.93 -13.27 4.66
CA ALA A 125 10.92 -12.50 3.95
C ALA A 125 9.50 -12.92 4.36
N LYS A 126 9.22 -14.24 4.38
CA LYS A 126 7.96 -14.83 4.86
C LYS A 126 7.56 -14.26 6.21
N LYS A 127 8.46 -14.29 7.20
CA LYS A 127 8.18 -13.80 8.55
C LYS A 127 7.76 -12.33 8.60
N TYR A 128 8.29 -11.48 7.72
CA TYR A 128 7.90 -10.06 7.69
C TYR A 128 6.58 -9.86 6.98
N TYR A 129 6.35 -10.53 5.84
CA TYR A 129 5.09 -10.45 5.14
C TYR A 129 3.91 -11.08 5.91
N GLU A 130 4.14 -12.14 6.69
CA GLU A 130 3.11 -12.69 7.59
C GLU A 130 2.74 -11.69 8.69
N LYS A 131 3.69 -10.89 9.20
CA LYS A 131 3.37 -9.83 10.15
C LYS A 131 2.56 -8.71 9.53
N ILE A 132 2.83 -8.37 8.27
CA ILE A 132 2.02 -7.40 7.53
C ILE A 132 0.61 -7.96 7.39
N TYR A 133 0.46 -9.19 6.90
CA TYR A 133 -0.84 -9.84 6.73
C TYR A 133 -1.68 -9.89 8.02
N VAL A 134 -1.05 -10.09 9.18
CA VAL A 134 -1.76 -10.08 10.47
C VAL A 134 -2.30 -8.69 10.85
N ILE A 135 -1.60 -7.63 10.45
CA ILE A 135 -1.96 -6.24 10.80
C ILE A 135 -2.89 -5.65 9.76
N ASP A 136 -2.56 -5.86 8.48
CA ASP A 136 -3.27 -5.38 7.30
C ASP A 136 -3.33 -6.52 6.27
N PRO A 137 -4.39 -7.32 6.30
CA PRO A 137 -4.56 -8.43 5.37
C PRO A 137 -5.04 -7.97 3.98
N THR A 138 -5.40 -6.69 3.83
CA THR A 138 -5.93 -6.09 2.59
C THR A 138 -4.84 -5.51 1.69
N ASP A 139 -3.61 -5.44 2.19
CA ASP A 139 -2.46 -4.93 1.44
C ASP A 139 -2.04 -5.88 0.32
N PHE A 140 -2.67 -5.72 -0.85
CA PHE A 140 -2.49 -6.54 -2.04
C PHE A 140 -1.02 -6.80 -2.38
N GLY A 141 -0.19 -5.75 -2.40
CA GLY A 141 1.21 -5.87 -2.78
C GLY A 141 2.01 -6.76 -1.81
N SER A 142 1.76 -6.66 -0.50
CA SER A 142 2.40 -7.54 0.48
C SER A 142 1.87 -8.96 0.44
N LEU A 143 0.56 -9.12 0.20
CA LEU A 143 -0.06 -10.45 0.06
C LEU A 143 0.44 -11.19 -1.19
N ALA A 144 0.59 -10.49 -2.32
CA ALA A 144 1.16 -11.04 -3.54
C ALA A 144 2.62 -11.50 -3.32
N ASN A 145 3.45 -10.65 -2.70
CA ASN A 145 4.83 -11.02 -2.34
C ASN A 145 4.87 -12.21 -1.37
N LEU A 146 3.96 -12.26 -0.39
CA LEU A 146 3.86 -13.39 0.54
C LEU A 146 3.57 -14.70 -0.19
N LEU A 147 2.61 -14.67 -1.12
CA LEU A 147 2.23 -15.82 -1.93
C LEU A 147 3.39 -16.30 -2.82
N GLU A 148 4.11 -15.39 -3.46
CA GLU A 148 5.31 -15.74 -4.22
C GLU A 148 6.39 -16.36 -3.32
N VAL A 149 6.60 -15.82 -2.12
CA VAL A 149 7.53 -16.39 -1.13
C VAL A 149 7.10 -17.79 -0.69
N TYR A 150 5.79 -18.06 -0.53
CA TYR A 150 5.33 -19.43 -0.28
C TYR A 150 5.69 -20.38 -1.42
N LEU A 151 5.57 -19.95 -2.68
CA LEU A 151 6.01 -20.75 -3.83
C LEU A 151 7.51 -21.05 -3.78
N MET A 152 8.33 -20.03 -3.48
CA MET A 152 9.79 -20.18 -3.35
C MET A 152 10.22 -21.12 -2.20
N LEU A 153 9.34 -21.34 -1.23
CA LEU A 153 9.53 -22.22 -0.08
C LEU A 153 8.79 -23.57 -0.21
N SER A 154 8.12 -23.81 -1.34
CA SER A 154 7.21 -24.96 -1.56
C SER A 154 6.10 -25.09 -0.50
N ASP A 155 5.67 -23.99 0.12
CA ASP A 155 4.60 -23.93 1.11
C ASP A 155 3.23 -23.78 0.42
N TYR A 156 2.86 -24.80 -0.37
CA TYR A 156 1.67 -24.76 -1.22
C TYR A 156 0.35 -24.76 -0.44
N ASN A 157 0.36 -25.28 0.79
CA ASN A 157 -0.82 -25.25 1.66
C ASN A 157 -1.15 -23.81 2.07
N SER A 158 -0.16 -23.07 2.60
CA SER A 158 -0.35 -21.66 2.98
C SER A 158 -0.69 -20.79 1.76
N PHE A 159 -0.13 -21.13 0.59
CA PHE A 159 -0.51 -20.49 -0.67
C PHE A 159 -2.00 -20.67 -0.99
N ASN A 160 -2.50 -21.91 -0.99
CA ASN A 160 -3.89 -22.20 -1.35
C ASN A 160 -4.89 -21.55 -0.38
N GLU A 161 -4.56 -21.45 0.90
CA GLU A 161 -5.41 -20.76 1.88
C GLU A 161 -5.57 -19.27 1.59
N LYS A 162 -4.57 -18.63 0.98
CA LYS A 162 -4.49 -17.16 0.86
C LYS A 162 -4.72 -16.63 -0.55
N ILE A 163 -4.58 -17.44 -1.59
CA ILE A 163 -4.79 -16.99 -2.97
C ILE A 163 -6.22 -16.47 -3.20
N SER A 164 -7.23 -17.12 -2.60
CA SER A 164 -8.63 -16.67 -2.66
C SER A 164 -8.89 -15.33 -1.97
N HIS A 165 -8.00 -14.93 -1.05
CA HIS A 165 -8.06 -13.61 -0.45
C HIS A 165 -7.48 -12.56 -1.40
N LEU A 166 -6.31 -12.84 -2.00
CA LEU A 166 -5.72 -11.96 -3.00
C LEU A 166 -6.68 -11.69 -4.18
N GLU A 167 -7.44 -12.70 -4.59
CA GLU A 167 -8.48 -12.59 -5.62
C GLU A 167 -9.64 -11.65 -5.26
N LYS A 168 -9.90 -11.42 -3.96
CA LYS A 168 -10.96 -10.51 -3.49
C LYS A 168 -10.45 -9.08 -3.34
N GLU A 169 -9.20 -8.91 -2.95
CA GLU A 169 -8.57 -7.60 -2.73
C GLU A 169 -8.11 -6.93 -4.03
N VAL A 170 -8.19 -7.61 -5.17
CA VAL A 170 -7.77 -7.04 -6.46
C VAL A 170 -8.78 -6.02 -6.98
N GLU A 171 -8.40 -4.75 -6.94
CA GLU A 171 -9.20 -3.65 -7.49
C GLU A 171 -8.82 -3.34 -8.94
N ASP A 172 -7.51 -3.28 -9.24
CA ASP A 172 -7.01 -2.97 -10.57
C ASP A 172 -7.02 -4.23 -11.46
N LYS A 173 -7.51 -4.08 -12.70
CA LYS A 173 -7.42 -5.13 -13.71
C LYS A 173 -5.97 -5.53 -14.00
N GLN A 174 -5.04 -4.59 -13.93
CA GLN A 174 -3.62 -4.85 -14.15
C GLN A 174 -3.06 -5.84 -13.11
N ASP A 175 -3.48 -5.71 -11.86
CA ASP A 175 -3.02 -6.55 -10.74
C ASP A 175 -3.53 -8.00 -10.85
N LYS A 176 -4.60 -8.25 -11.62
CA LYS A 176 -5.04 -9.61 -11.95
C LYS A 176 -3.97 -10.42 -12.69
N ILE A 177 -3.04 -9.77 -13.41
CA ILE A 177 -1.92 -10.46 -14.05
C ILE A 177 -1.01 -11.13 -13.01
N ILE A 178 -0.82 -10.51 -11.84
CA ILE A 178 -0.04 -11.11 -10.74
C ILE A 178 -0.74 -12.36 -10.21
N ILE A 179 -2.07 -12.31 -10.06
CA ILE A 179 -2.85 -13.47 -9.63
C ILE A 179 -2.70 -14.62 -10.64
N TYR A 180 -2.91 -14.36 -11.93
CA TYR A 180 -2.72 -15.37 -12.97
C TYR A 180 -1.29 -15.92 -12.97
N TYR A 181 -0.29 -15.05 -12.83
CA TYR A 181 1.09 -15.47 -12.69
C TYR A 181 1.29 -16.45 -11.54
N LEU A 182 0.78 -16.13 -10.34
CA LEU A 182 0.89 -17.00 -9.17
C LEU A 182 0.15 -18.33 -9.36
N LYS A 183 -1.05 -18.30 -9.96
CA LYS A 183 -1.86 -19.49 -10.26
C LYS A 183 -1.23 -20.42 -11.30
N VAL A 184 -0.49 -19.88 -12.26
CA VAL A 184 0.29 -20.65 -13.25
C VAL A 184 1.61 -21.15 -12.64
N ALA A 185 2.29 -20.30 -11.85
CA ALA A 185 3.58 -20.63 -11.27
C ALA A 185 3.50 -21.82 -10.31
N LYS A 186 2.45 -21.89 -9.47
CA LYS A 186 2.25 -22.99 -8.52
C LYS A 186 2.26 -24.38 -9.18
N PRO A 187 1.34 -24.73 -10.11
CA PRO A 187 1.31 -26.05 -10.73
C PRO A 187 2.57 -26.33 -11.55
N LEU A 188 3.19 -25.32 -12.19
CA LEU A 188 4.47 -25.51 -12.87
C LEU A 188 5.59 -25.93 -11.90
N LEU A 189 5.67 -25.31 -10.71
CA LEU A 189 6.62 -25.68 -9.67
C LEU A 189 6.33 -27.06 -9.06
N GLN A 190 5.07 -27.50 -9.09
CA GLN A 190 4.65 -28.85 -8.71
C GLN A 190 4.77 -29.88 -9.83
N GLN A 191 5.18 -29.46 -11.04
CA GLN A 191 5.21 -30.25 -12.27
C GLN A 191 3.83 -30.83 -12.69
N ASP A 192 2.74 -30.19 -12.27
CA ASP A 192 1.38 -30.49 -12.71
C ASP A 192 1.07 -29.75 -14.01
N LEU A 193 1.49 -30.35 -15.12
CA LEU A 193 1.33 -29.77 -16.45
C LEU A 193 -0.14 -29.60 -16.86
N GLY A 194 -1.04 -30.46 -16.35
CA GLY A 194 -2.46 -30.40 -16.69
C GLY A 194 -3.10 -29.13 -16.15
N THR A 195 -2.95 -28.90 -14.85
CA THR A 195 -3.44 -27.67 -14.21
C THR A 195 -2.69 -26.44 -14.71
N ALA A 196 -1.38 -26.53 -14.91
CA ALA A 196 -0.59 -25.41 -15.42
C ALA A 196 -1.08 -24.92 -16.79
N LYS A 197 -1.34 -25.84 -17.74
CA LYS A 197 -1.84 -25.50 -19.08
C LYS A 197 -3.23 -24.88 -19.05
N SER A 198 -4.11 -25.37 -18.17
CA SER A 198 -5.43 -24.77 -17.97
C SER A 198 -5.33 -23.31 -17.49
N GLU A 199 -4.56 -23.09 -16.42
CA GLU A 199 -4.37 -21.74 -15.84
C GLU A 199 -3.66 -20.79 -16.82
N LEU A 200 -2.73 -21.32 -17.64
CA LEU A 200 -2.10 -20.57 -18.74
C LEU A 200 -3.11 -20.12 -19.79
N GLY A 201 -4.03 -21.00 -20.18
CA GLY A 201 -5.10 -20.68 -21.12
C GLY A 201 -5.97 -19.52 -20.63
N ASP A 202 -6.33 -19.54 -19.35
CA ASP A 202 -7.11 -18.47 -18.72
C ASP A 202 -6.34 -17.14 -18.70
N CYS A 203 -5.06 -17.18 -18.31
CA CYS A 203 -4.18 -16.01 -18.28
C CYS A 203 -4.03 -15.38 -19.68
N ILE A 204 -3.74 -16.20 -20.69
CA ILE A 204 -3.56 -15.75 -22.07
C ILE A 204 -4.85 -15.14 -22.62
N SER A 205 -5.99 -15.78 -22.36
CA SER A 205 -7.29 -15.26 -22.80
C SER A 205 -7.56 -13.88 -22.19
N PHE A 206 -7.32 -13.73 -20.89
CA PHE A 206 -7.45 -12.44 -20.20
C PHE A 206 -6.55 -11.35 -20.80
N ILE A 207 -5.29 -11.68 -21.09
CA ILE A 207 -4.31 -10.74 -21.67
C ILE A 207 -4.71 -10.37 -23.10
N LYS A 208 -5.19 -11.31 -23.91
CA LYS A 208 -5.65 -11.03 -25.28
C LYS A 208 -6.85 -10.10 -25.32
N ASP A 209 -7.73 -10.20 -24.34
CA ASP A 209 -8.88 -9.31 -24.20
C ASP A 209 -8.49 -7.91 -23.67
N ASN A 210 -7.31 -7.78 -23.04
CA ASN A 210 -6.83 -6.54 -22.41
C ASN A 210 -5.32 -6.33 -22.66
N PRO A 211 -4.86 -6.24 -23.93
CA PRO A 211 -3.43 -6.24 -24.27
C PRO A 211 -2.67 -5.01 -23.73
N GLU A 212 -3.37 -3.90 -23.50
CA GLU A 212 -2.82 -2.67 -22.94
C GLU A 212 -2.33 -2.83 -21.49
N LEU A 213 -2.85 -3.81 -20.74
CA LEU A 213 -2.47 -4.06 -19.36
C LEU A 213 -1.01 -4.49 -19.26
N LEU A 214 -0.54 -5.35 -20.19
CA LEU A 214 0.86 -5.78 -20.23
C LEU A 214 1.84 -4.63 -20.49
N VAL A 215 1.39 -3.54 -21.12
CA VAL A 215 2.29 -2.41 -21.44
C VAL A 215 2.75 -1.70 -20.17
N LYS A 216 1.81 -1.50 -19.24
CA LYS A 216 2.00 -0.79 -17.97
C LYS A 216 2.40 -1.71 -16.83
N PHE A 217 2.30 -3.02 -17.05
CA PHE A 217 2.60 -4.04 -16.07
C PHE A 217 4.09 -4.08 -15.71
N SER A 218 4.38 -4.06 -14.41
CA SER A 218 5.72 -4.18 -13.85
C SER A 218 5.69 -5.08 -12.62
N TRP A 219 6.23 -6.28 -12.76
CA TRP A 219 6.47 -7.23 -11.67
C TRP A 219 7.84 -7.87 -11.85
N ASN A 220 8.54 -8.14 -10.75
CA ASN A 220 9.84 -8.81 -10.81
C ASN A 220 9.68 -10.34 -10.82
N PHE A 221 9.52 -10.92 -11.99
CA PHE A 221 9.49 -12.39 -12.15
C PHE A 221 10.85 -13.07 -11.95
N GLY A 222 11.92 -12.30 -11.70
CA GLY A 222 13.28 -12.82 -11.55
C GLY A 222 13.52 -13.49 -10.20
N ASP A 223 12.80 -13.08 -9.16
CA ASP A 223 13.07 -13.54 -7.79
C ASP A 223 12.78 -15.03 -7.64
N ILE A 224 11.67 -15.52 -8.21
CA ILE A 224 11.34 -16.95 -8.19
C ILE A 224 12.39 -17.81 -8.89
N LYS A 225 13.04 -17.30 -9.96
CA LYS A 225 14.07 -18.04 -10.70
C LYS A 225 15.34 -18.25 -9.88
N GLN A 226 15.51 -17.47 -8.82
CA GLN A 226 16.62 -17.59 -7.88
C GLN A 226 16.35 -18.60 -6.75
N SER A 227 15.09 -19.05 -6.60
CA SER A 227 14.70 -20.05 -5.60
C SER A 227 15.25 -21.43 -5.95
N ASP A 228 15.48 -22.26 -4.93
CA ASP A 228 15.97 -23.62 -5.13
C ASP A 228 14.89 -24.53 -5.74
N VAL A 229 13.61 -24.22 -5.47
CA VAL A 229 12.45 -24.88 -6.08
C VAL A 229 12.49 -24.74 -7.60
N TYR A 230 12.69 -23.52 -8.10
CA TYR A 230 12.81 -23.31 -9.54
C TYR A 230 14.11 -23.88 -10.12
N LYS A 231 15.25 -23.77 -9.42
CA LYS A 231 16.50 -24.38 -9.90
C LYS A 231 16.41 -25.89 -10.04
N GLY A 232 15.61 -26.52 -9.17
CA GLY A 232 15.30 -27.95 -9.22
C GLY A 232 14.29 -28.34 -10.30
N LEU A 233 13.63 -27.39 -10.97
CA LEU A 233 12.80 -27.69 -12.12
C LEU A 233 13.64 -28.11 -13.32
N ASP A 234 13.10 -29.06 -14.08
CA ASP A 234 13.63 -29.54 -15.34
C ASP A 234 12.50 -29.82 -16.34
N GLY A 235 12.88 -30.31 -17.52
CA GLY A 235 11.96 -30.77 -18.55
C GLY A 235 10.98 -29.70 -19.07
N GLU A 236 9.74 -30.15 -19.32
CA GLU A 236 8.69 -29.34 -19.91
C GLU A 236 8.25 -28.18 -19.00
N SER A 237 8.07 -28.45 -17.70
CA SER A 237 7.60 -27.46 -16.73
C SER A 237 8.51 -26.23 -16.67
N LYS A 238 9.83 -26.43 -16.69
CA LYS A 238 10.80 -25.32 -16.70
C LYS A 238 10.72 -24.49 -17.98
N LYS A 239 10.67 -25.16 -19.14
CA LYS A 239 10.55 -24.49 -20.44
C LYS A 239 9.27 -23.66 -20.52
N ILE A 240 8.15 -24.23 -20.10
CA ILE A 240 6.86 -23.51 -20.06
C ILE A 240 6.96 -22.32 -19.11
N PHE A 241 7.54 -22.48 -17.93
CA PHE A 241 7.73 -21.39 -16.98
C PHE A 241 8.55 -20.24 -17.58
N ASP A 242 9.66 -20.57 -18.25
CA ASP A 242 10.52 -19.57 -18.87
C ASP A 242 9.84 -18.84 -20.02
N ASN A 243 9.12 -19.56 -20.88
CA ASN A 243 8.35 -18.97 -21.96
C ASN A 243 7.21 -18.11 -21.44
N PHE A 244 6.55 -18.54 -20.36
CA PHE A 244 5.48 -17.77 -19.72
C PHE A 244 6.01 -16.46 -19.12
N VAL A 245 7.13 -16.51 -18.40
CA VAL A 245 7.77 -15.27 -17.90
C VAL A 245 8.15 -14.37 -19.07
N GLN A 246 8.73 -14.91 -20.14
CA GLN A 246 9.06 -14.14 -21.34
C GLN A 246 7.83 -13.52 -22.00
N TYR A 247 6.70 -14.22 -22.01
CA TYR A 247 5.42 -13.72 -22.51
C TYR A 247 4.95 -12.51 -21.69
N LEU A 248 4.93 -12.63 -20.36
CA LEU A 248 4.54 -11.54 -19.45
C LEU A 248 5.51 -10.35 -19.50
N THR A 249 6.80 -10.60 -19.71
CA THR A 249 7.81 -9.53 -19.88
C THR A 249 7.89 -8.99 -21.30
N ARG A 250 7.05 -9.48 -22.22
CA ARG A 250 7.02 -9.07 -23.65
C ARG A 250 8.36 -9.28 -24.35
N SER A 251 9.14 -10.28 -23.93
CA SER A 251 10.43 -10.63 -24.52
C SER A 251 10.33 -11.79 -25.51
N LEU A 252 9.16 -12.41 -25.67
CA LEU A 252 8.90 -13.31 -26.80
C LEU A 252 8.79 -12.50 -28.09
N GLY A 253 9.52 -12.92 -29.13
CA GLY A 253 9.32 -12.38 -30.48
C GLY A 253 7.91 -12.70 -31.01
N GLU A 254 7.42 -11.92 -31.97
CA GLU A 254 6.04 -12.00 -32.47
C GLU A 254 5.63 -13.42 -32.93
N GLU A 255 6.52 -14.15 -33.60
CA GLU A 255 6.25 -15.53 -34.02
C GLU A 255 6.05 -16.47 -32.82
N ASN A 256 6.97 -16.42 -31.87
CA ASN A 256 6.94 -17.23 -30.66
C ASN A 256 5.77 -16.87 -29.75
N LYS A 257 5.42 -15.59 -29.68
CA LYS A 257 4.21 -15.12 -29.01
C LYS A 257 2.96 -15.73 -29.66
N ALA A 258 2.85 -15.70 -30.99
CA ALA A 258 1.70 -16.27 -31.69
C ALA A 258 1.58 -17.79 -31.53
N LYS A 259 2.71 -18.52 -31.44
CA LYS A 259 2.74 -19.95 -31.10
C LYS A 259 2.27 -20.18 -29.65
N PHE A 260 2.82 -19.42 -28.71
CA PHE A 260 2.46 -19.50 -27.29
C PHE A 260 0.97 -19.26 -27.06
N GLU A 261 0.39 -18.27 -27.74
CA GLU A 261 -1.05 -17.95 -27.67
C GLU A 261 -1.96 -19.00 -28.33
N LYS A 262 -1.39 -19.92 -29.13
CA LYS A 262 -2.08 -21.08 -29.72
C LYS A 262 -1.90 -22.36 -28.90
N ALA A 263 -1.50 -22.22 -27.64
CA ALA A 263 -1.22 -23.31 -26.70
C ALA A 263 0.02 -24.16 -27.02
N ASP A 264 0.91 -23.67 -27.88
CA ASP A 264 2.26 -24.23 -28.05
C ASP A 264 3.21 -23.60 -27.02
N TYR A 265 3.14 -24.08 -25.78
CA TYR A 265 3.85 -23.49 -24.65
C TYR A 265 5.34 -23.86 -24.58
N VAL A 266 5.78 -24.85 -25.36
CA VAL A 266 7.15 -25.37 -25.37
C VAL A 266 7.85 -24.90 -26.64
N LEU A 267 8.22 -23.63 -26.64
CA LEU A 267 8.88 -22.99 -27.76
C LEU A 267 10.33 -23.47 -27.91
N GLU A 268 10.80 -23.54 -29.16
CA GLU A 268 12.20 -23.78 -29.48
C GLU A 268 13.05 -22.54 -29.11
N GLU A 269 14.25 -22.77 -28.59
CA GLU A 269 15.19 -21.66 -28.34
C GLU A 269 15.44 -20.91 -29.65
N PRO A 270 15.48 -19.57 -29.64
CA PRO A 270 15.88 -18.83 -30.83
C PRO A 270 17.26 -19.36 -31.24
N SER A 271 17.34 -19.95 -32.43
CA SER A 271 18.62 -20.37 -32.99
C SER A 271 19.55 -19.16 -32.91
N ALA A 272 20.64 -19.30 -32.16
CA ALA A 272 21.67 -18.28 -32.11
C ALA A 272 22.04 -18.00 -33.56
N THR A 273 21.62 -16.85 -34.08
CA THR A 273 22.00 -16.42 -35.41
C THR A 273 23.52 -16.44 -35.43
N ASN A 274 24.04 -17.33 -36.27
CA ASN A 274 25.46 -17.50 -36.52
C ASN A 274 26.14 -16.13 -36.57
N GLY A 275 27.22 -15.99 -35.81
CA GLY A 275 28.05 -14.80 -35.81
C GLY A 275 28.36 -14.33 -37.23
N ILE A 276 28.26 -13.03 -37.41
CA ILE A 276 29.01 -12.29 -38.41
C ILE A 276 30.04 -11.47 -37.64
#